data_AF-A0A349XX29-F1
#
_entry.id   AF-A0A349XX29-F1
#
_cell.length_a   1.000
_cell.length_b   1.000
_cell.length_c   1.000
_cell.angle_alpha   90.00
_cell.angle_beta   90.00
_cell.angle_gamma   90.00
#
_symmetry.space_group_name_H-M   'P 1'
#
loop_
_entity.id
_entity.type
_entity.pdbx_description
1 polymer ?
#
loop_
_entity_poly.entity_id
_entity_poly.type
_entity_poly.pdbx_seq_one_letter_code
_entity_poly.pdbx_strand_id
1 'polypeptide(L)'
;STDTVTGSKGGDLGFRPRQALPAEINTALDGLKPGDFAKTPVETAFGFHVVRLDEMRNTPPPSFETVAPQIRQSLETAEIRRIVTGLRSSAKVEKLVPDVALPAASDDGHNHDGQNAE
;
A
#
# COMPACT_ATOMS: atom_id res chain seq x y z
N SER A 1 11.21 10.32 -20.94
CA SER A 1 10.83 10.31 -19.52
C SER A 1 10.23 8.95 -19.21
N THR A 2 10.70 8.26 -18.17
CA THR A 2 10.31 6.87 -17.84
C THR A 2 9.22 6.81 -16.74
N ASP A 3 8.72 7.97 -16.29
CA ASP A 3 7.55 8.05 -15.41
C ASP A 3 6.27 8.02 -16.27
N THR A 4 5.71 6.82 -16.41
CA THR A 4 4.47 6.56 -17.15
C THR A 4 3.21 6.89 -16.35
N VAL A 5 3.31 7.10 -15.04
CA VAL A 5 2.16 7.28 -14.14
C VAL A 5 1.74 8.74 -14.07
N THR A 6 2.69 9.68 -14.09
CA THR A 6 2.39 11.12 -14.02
C THR A 6 2.91 11.95 -15.19
N GLY A 7 3.68 11.34 -16.09
CA GLY A 7 4.26 12.04 -17.24
C GLY A 7 3.24 12.71 -18.15
N SER A 8 2.03 12.17 -18.26
CA SER A 8 0.91 12.75 -19.02
C SER A 8 0.25 13.97 -18.36
N LYS A 9 0.48 14.18 -17.05
CA LYS A 9 0.02 15.35 -16.28
C LYS A 9 1.17 16.27 -15.85
N GLY A 10 2.34 16.14 -16.47
CA GLY A 10 3.50 16.98 -16.17
C GLY A 10 4.14 16.74 -14.79
N GLY A 11 3.96 15.54 -14.20
CA GLY A 11 4.55 15.21 -12.91
C GLY A 11 3.66 15.47 -11.68
N ASP A 12 2.40 15.89 -11.89
CA ASP A 12 1.49 16.19 -10.77
C ASP A 12 1.03 14.92 -10.05
N LEU A 13 1.30 14.88 -8.74
CA LEU A 13 0.92 13.79 -7.84
C LEU A 13 -0.39 14.08 -7.08
N GLY A 14 -0.92 15.30 -7.18
CA GLY A 14 -2.04 15.80 -6.38
C GLY A 14 -1.71 15.84 -4.88
N PHE A 15 -2.74 15.94 -4.04
CA PHE A 15 -2.57 15.85 -2.59
C PHE A 15 -2.32 14.41 -2.17
N ARG A 16 -1.12 14.14 -1.67
CA ARG A 16 -0.74 12.84 -1.12
C ARG A 16 -0.43 12.98 0.37
N PRO A 17 -0.90 12.06 1.22
CA PRO A 17 -0.47 12.05 2.60
C PRO A 17 1.01 11.66 2.66
N ARG A 18 1.76 12.23 3.61
CA ARG A 18 3.20 11.97 3.77
C ARG A 18 3.52 10.48 3.87
N GLN A 19 2.66 9.68 4.49
CA GLN A 19 2.89 8.23 4.62
C GLN A 19 2.77 7.45 3.30
N ALA A 20 2.20 8.04 2.25
CA ALA A 20 2.11 7.45 0.92
C ALA A 20 3.26 7.88 -0.02
N LEU A 21 4.20 8.70 0.46
CA LEU A 21 5.39 9.12 -0.29
C LEU A 21 6.61 8.33 0.20
N PRO A 22 7.59 8.04 -0.70
CA PRO A 22 8.89 7.51 -0.30
C PRO A 22 9.56 8.39 0.76
N ALA A 23 10.29 7.76 1.68
CA ALA A 23 10.93 8.46 2.80
C ALA A 23 11.95 9.51 2.32
N GLU A 24 12.61 9.23 1.20
CA GLU A 24 13.58 10.10 0.55
C GLU A 24 12.91 11.40 0.07
N ILE A 25 11.71 11.29 -0.50
CA ILE A 25 10.92 12.44 -0.93
C ILE A 25 10.41 13.22 0.28
N ASN A 26 9.89 12.55 1.31
CA ASN A 26 9.45 13.22 2.54
C ASN A 26 10.56 14.06 3.17
N THR A 27 11.78 13.52 3.22
CA THR A 27 12.95 14.21 3.76
C THR A 27 13.29 15.46 2.94
N ALA A 28 13.20 15.37 1.60
CA ALA A 28 13.42 16.52 0.73
C ALA A 28 12.34 17.62 0.90
N LEU A 29 11.11 17.23 1.27
CA LEU A 29 10.00 18.15 1.52
C LEU A 29 10.07 18.87 2.87
N ASP A 30 10.76 18.32 3.88
CA ASP A 30 10.81 18.90 5.24
C ASP A 30 11.45 20.29 5.33
N GLY A 31 12.28 20.66 4.35
CA GLY A 31 12.89 21.97 4.25
C GLY A 31 12.26 22.92 3.24
N LEU A 32 11.22 22.48 2.51
CA LEU A 32 10.62 23.24 1.42
C LEU A 32 9.38 24.00 1.87
N LYS A 33 9.20 25.21 1.36
CA LYS A 33 7.95 25.96 1.48
C LYS A 33 7.06 25.68 0.27
N PRO A 34 5.73 25.85 0.39
CA PRO A 34 4.87 25.86 -0.79
C PRO A 34 5.37 26.85 -1.84
N GLY A 35 5.47 26.39 -3.08
CA GLY A 35 6.10 27.08 -4.21
C GLY A 35 7.57 26.76 -4.45
N ASP A 36 8.29 26.19 -3.47
CA ASP A 36 9.71 25.85 -3.61
C ASP A 36 9.93 24.44 -4.16
N PHE A 37 11.09 24.24 -4.78
CA PHE A 37 11.56 22.94 -5.27
C PHE A 37 12.87 22.51 -4.61
N ALA A 38 13.09 21.19 -4.54
CA ALA A 38 14.31 20.60 -4.03
C ALA A 38 15.49 20.99 -4.92
N LYS A 39 16.50 21.67 -4.34
CA LYS A 39 17.72 22.09 -5.06
C LYS A 39 18.61 20.92 -5.46
N THR A 40 18.49 19.80 -4.75
CA THR A 40 19.22 18.57 -5.01
C THR A 40 18.25 17.51 -5.54
N PRO A 41 18.62 16.74 -6.57
CA PRO A 41 17.85 15.59 -7.01
C PRO A 41 17.67 14.59 -5.87
N VAL A 42 16.47 14.03 -5.74
CA VAL A 42 16.13 13.00 -4.75
C VAL A 42 16.28 11.65 -5.40
N GLU A 43 17.18 10.83 -4.88
CA GLU A 43 17.32 9.43 -5.28
C GLU A 43 16.22 8.60 -4.62
N THR A 44 15.53 7.78 -5.39
CA THR A 44 14.57 6.80 -4.92
C THR A 44 14.83 5.47 -5.63
N ALA A 45 14.14 4.40 -5.21
CA ALA A 45 14.18 3.12 -5.91
C ALA A 45 13.78 3.20 -7.41
N PHE A 46 13.12 4.29 -7.82
CA PHE A 46 12.69 4.54 -9.19
C PHE A 46 13.67 5.43 -9.99
N GLY A 47 14.81 5.78 -9.40
CA GLY A 47 15.83 6.65 -9.99
C GLY A 47 15.87 8.03 -9.33
N PHE A 48 16.26 9.05 -10.10
CA PHE A 48 16.40 10.42 -9.61
C PHE A 48 15.17 11.27 -9.95
N HIS A 49 14.65 11.99 -8.95
CA HIS A 49 13.47 12.84 -9.07
C HIS A 49 13.78 14.26 -8.62
N VAL A 50 13.24 15.26 -9.34
CA VAL A 50 13.19 16.66 -8.88
C VAL A 50 11.79 16.90 -8.34
N VAL A 51 11.69 17.35 -7.09
CA VAL A 51 10.42 17.49 -6.38
C VAL A 51 10.12 18.96 -6.13
N ARG A 52 8.88 19.38 -6.40
CA ARG A 52 8.36 20.71 -6.04
C ARG A 52 7.19 20.54 -5.08
N LEU A 53 7.15 21.36 -4.03
CA LEU A 53 6.02 21.42 -3.13
C LEU A 53 5.09 22.53 -3.62
N ASP A 54 3.98 22.18 -4.28
CA ASP A 54 3.03 23.20 -4.74
C ASP A 54 2.14 23.73 -3.61
N GLU A 55 1.53 22.84 -2.83
CA GLU A 55 0.65 23.21 -1.70
C GLU A 55 0.80 22.22 -0.54
N MET A 56 0.66 22.70 0.69
CA MET A 56 0.64 21.88 1.90
C MET A 56 -0.66 22.10 2.66
N ARG A 57 -1.42 21.01 2.86
CA ARG A 57 -2.66 21.02 3.65
C ARG A 57 -2.42 20.37 4.99
N ASN A 58 -2.76 21.08 6.06
CA ASN A 58 -2.81 20.48 7.39
C ASN A 58 -4.17 19.80 7.57
N THR A 59 -4.22 18.49 7.36
CA THR A 59 -5.38 17.68 7.73
C THR A 59 -5.13 17.11 9.11
N PRO A 60 -5.87 17.55 10.16
CA PRO A 60 -5.69 17.00 11.48
C PRO A 60 -5.94 15.50 11.45
N PRO A 61 -5.15 14.70 12.19
CA PRO A 61 -5.42 13.28 12.30
C PRO A 61 -6.82 13.07 12.89
N PRO A 62 -7.53 11.99 12.51
CA PRO A 62 -8.82 11.66 13.10
C PRO A 62 -8.68 11.49 14.62
N SER A 63 -9.72 11.84 15.37
CA SER A 63 -9.69 11.71 16.83
C SER A 63 -9.55 10.24 17.24
N PHE A 64 -8.97 10.01 18.42
CA PHE A 64 -8.82 8.65 18.96
C PHE A 64 -10.16 7.91 19.00
N GLU A 65 -11.25 8.56 19.39
CA GLU A 65 -12.58 7.95 19.46
C GLU A 65 -13.06 7.41 18.11
N THR A 66 -12.76 8.11 17.02
CA THR A 66 -13.13 7.68 15.67
C THR A 66 -12.33 6.45 15.20
N VAL A 67 -11.05 6.35 15.60
CA VAL A 67 -10.16 5.24 15.16
C VAL A 67 -10.04 4.09 16.16
N ALA A 68 -10.42 4.30 17.42
CA ALA A 68 -10.40 3.30 18.49
C ALA A 68 -11.05 1.95 18.10
N PRO A 69 -12.24 1.89 17.47
CA PRO A 69 -12.83 0.61 17.08
C PRO A 69 -11.97 -0.15 16.05
N GLN A 70 -11.38 0.56 15.08
CA GLN A 70 -10.50 -0.04 14.07
C GLN A 70 -9.20 -0.55 14.68
N ILE A 71 -8.59 0.24 15.58
CA ILE A 71 -7.38 -0.13 16.31
C ILE A 71 -7.64 -1.39 17.13
N ARG A 72 -8.74 -1.45 17.88
CA ARG A 72 -9.12 -2.63 18.69
C ARG A 72 -9.24 -3.88 17.83
N GLN A 73 -9.98 -3.81 16.73
CA GLN A 73 -10.15 -4.93 15.81
C GLN A 73 -8.80 -5.42 15.24
N SER A 74 -7.90 -4.49 14.91
CA SER A 74 -6.57 -4.82 14.39
C SER A 74 -5.71 -5.55 15.42
N LEU A 75 -5.77 -5.13 16.68
CA LEU A 75 -5.01 -5.73 17.78
C LEU A 75 -5.53 -7.12 18.14
N GLU A 76 -6.86 -7.30 18.18
CA GLU A 76 -7.47 -8.61 18.38
C GLU A 76 -7.06 -9.61 17.29
N THR A 77 -7.10 -9.17 16.03
CA THR A 77 -6.69 -10.01 14.89
C THR A 77 -5.20 -10.33 14.94
N ALA A 78 -4.36 -9.38 15.35
CA ALA A 78 -2.93 -9.59 15.54
C ALA A 78 -2.65 -10.60 16.65
N GLU A 79 -3.36 -10.52 17.77
CA GLU A 79 -3.18 -11.43 18.91
C GLU A 79 -3.64 -12.85 18.60
N ILE A 80 -4.79 -13.02 17.94
CA ILE A 80 -5.25 -14.33 17.45
C ILE A 80 -4.19 -14.96 16.54
N ARG A 81 -3.63 -14.19 15.59
CA ARG A 81 -2.56 -14.68 14.71
C ARG A 81 -1.30 -15.08 15.48
N ARG A 82 -0.92 -14.31 16.50
CA ARG A 82 0.23 -14.61 17.36
C ARG A 82 0.03 -15.93 18.10
N ILE A 83 -1.14 -16.11 18.72
CA ILE A 83 -1.49 -17.33 19.45
C ILE A 83 -1.51 -18.53 18.50
N VAL A 84 -2.23 -18.44 17.37
CA VAL A 84 -2.32 -19.53 16.39
C VAL A 84 -0.95 -19.91 15.84
N THR A 85 -0.11 -18.93 15.49
CA THR A 85 1.26 -19.19 15.04
C THR A 85 2.06 -19.89 16.13
N GLY A 86 1.99 -19.41 17.37
CA GLY A 86 2.67 -20.02 18.51
C GLY A 86 2.24 -21.47 18.76
N LEU A 87 0.94 -21.74 18.74
CA LEU A 87 0.38 -23.10 18.90
C LEU A 87 0.79 -24.02 17.75
N ARG A 88 0.82 -23.52 16.52
CA ARG A 88 1.27 -24.29 15.34
C ARG A 88 2.76 -24.62 15.40
N SER A 89 3.59 -23.71 15.92
CA SER A 89 5.02 -23.94 16.09
C SER A 89 5.36 -24.92 17.22
N SER A 90 4.54 -24.98 18.27
CA SER A 90 4.75 -25.90 19.40
C SER A 90 4.09 -27.28 19.20
N ALA A 91 3.15 -27.41 18.26
CA ALA A 91 2.47 -28.66 17.97
C ALA A 91 3.19 -29.45 16.86
N LYS A 92 3.26 -30.79 17.01
CA LYS A 92 3.67 -31.70 15.93
C LYS A 92 2.52 -31.84 14.93
N VAL A 93 2.52 -31.01 13.88
CA VAL A 93 1.48 -31.04 12.83
C VAL A 93 1.96 -31.92 11.68
N GLU A 94 1.40 -33.12 11.55
CA GLU A 94 1.62 -34.00 10.41
C GLU A 94 0.45 -33.87 9.42
N LYS A 95 0.72 -33.37 8.22
CA LYS A 95 -0.27 -33.30 7.14
C LYS A 95 -0.30 -34.65 6.41
N LEU A 96 -1.28 -35.49 6.73
CA LEU A 96 -1.44 -36.83 6.13
C LEU A 96 -1.91 -36.82 4.66
N VAL A 97 -2.29 -35.66 4.13
CA VAL A 97 -2.72 -35.51 2.74
C VAL A 97 -1.66 -34.71 1.97
N PRO A 98 -1.07 -35.25 0.89
CA PRO A 98 -0.11 -34.51 0.08
C PRO A 98 -0.76 -33.25 -0.52
N ASP A 99 0.06 -32.25 -0.84
CA ASP A 99 -0.40 -31.09 -1.59
C ASP A 99 -0.91 -31.56 -2.96
N VAL A 100 -2.23 -31.60 -3.10
CA VAL A 100 -2.88 -31.88 -4.38
C VAL A 100 -2.79 -30.61 -5.20
N ALA A 101 -2.11 -30.69 -6.36
CA ALA A 101 -2.10 -29.60 -7.33
C ALA A 101 -3.55 -29.21 -7.65
N LEU A 102 -3.82 -27.89 -7.69
CA LEU A 102 -5.11 -27.39 -8.17
C LEU A 102 -5.37 -28.04 -9.54
N PRO A 103 -6.54 -28.66 -9.77
CA PRO A 103 -6.85 -29.22 -11.06
C PRO A 103 -6.68 -28.12 -12.11
N ALA A 104 -5.85 -28.39 -13.12
CA ALA A 104 -5.72 -27.50 -14.27
C ALA A 104 -7.13 -27.30 -14.82
N ALA A 105 -7.63 -26.05 -14.79
CA ALA A 105 -8.99 -25.63 -15.11
C ALA A 105 -9.69 -26.66 -16.00
N SER A 106 -10.28 -27.66 -15.37
CA SER A 106 -11.14 -28.60 -16.05
C SER A 106 -12.39 -27.79 -16.20
N ASP A 107 -12.64 -27.36 -17.45
CA ASP A 107 -13.95 -26.99 -17.97
C ASP A 107 -15.04 -27.64 -17.11
N ASP A 108 -15.54 -26.87 -16.15
CA ASP A 108 -16.49 -27.30 -15.14
C ASP A 108 -17.90 -27.35 -15.72
N GLY A 109 -18.02 -27.27 -17.06
CA GLY A 109 -19.28 -27.31 -17.78
C GLY A 109 -20.20 -26.13 -17.43
N HIS A 110 -19.70 -25.14 -16.70
CA HIS A 110 -20.39 -23.91 -16.39
C HIS A 110 -19.91 -22.82 -17.33
N ASN A 111 -20.56 -22.76 -18.49
CA ASN A 111 -20.53 -21.59 -19.35
C ASN A 111 -20.96 -20.36 -18.53
N HIS A 112 -19.99 -19.57 -18.07
CA HIS A 112 -20.20 -18.15 -17.78
C HIS A 112 -20.16 -17.37 -19.11
N ASP A 113 -20.97 -17.81 -20.07
CA ASP A 113 -21.30 -17.00 -21.24
C ASP A 113 -22.54 -16.19 -20.88
N GLY A 114 -22.36 -14.88 -20.81
CA GLY A 114 -23.46 -13.93 -20.80
C GLY A 114 -23.45 -12.96 -19.63
N GLN A 115 -22.76 -11.83 -19.86
CA GLN A 115 -23.32 -10.48 -19.88
C GLN A 115 -22.35 -9.47 -19.26
N ASN A 116 -21.44 -8.98 -20.10
CA ASN A 116 -20.90 -7.64 -19.99
C ASN A 116 -21.22 -6.90 -21.30
N ALA A 117 -22.35 -6.23 -21.30
CA ALA A 117 -22.78 -5.10 -22.13
C ALA A 117 -23.95 -4.50 -21.33
N GLU A 118 -23.95 -3.28 -20.81
CA GLU A 118 -23.27 -2.01 -21.11
C GLU A 118 -22.79 -1.30 -19.83
#